data_AF-A0A8G2BN86-F1
#
_entry.id   AF-A0A8G2BN86-F1
#
_cell.length_a   1.000
_cell.length_b   1.000
_cell.length_c   1.000
_cell.angle_alpha   90.00
_cell.angle_beta   90.00
_cell.angle_gamma   90.00
#
_symmetry.space_group_name_H-M   'P 1'
#
loop_
_entity.id
_entity.type
_entity.pdbx_description
1 polymer ?
#
loop_
_entity_poly.entity_id
_entity_poly.type
_entity_poly.pdbx_seq_one_letter_code
_entity_poly.pdbx_strand_id
1 'polypeptide(L)'
;MRMPVRECSFAILADSVAEVVGKKNLAYVAIKQAASTDNPARERWASNLFGQISLSNRKQIRSNAMDKAHVERNKRRSEDKRVKEIKGVDWGNLFAHSGG
;
A
#
# COMPACT_ATOMS: atom_id res chain seq x y z
N MET A 1 10.33 1.78 -9.12
CA MET A 1 9.38 2.92 -9.02
C MET A 1 8.68 2.85 -7.67
N ARG A 2 8.76 3.91 -6.84
CA ARG A 2 8.00 3.99 -5.58
C ARG A 2 6.52 4.20 -5.94
N MET A 3 5.65 3.28 -5.56
CA MET A 3 4.21 3.54 -5.66
C MET A 3 3.84 4.72 -4.75
N PRO A 4 3.09 5.72 -5.27
CA PRO A 4 2.53 6.79 -4.47
C PRO A 4 1.82 6.25 -3.23
N VAL A 5 1.92 6.97 -2.11
CA VAL A 5 1.30 6.56 -0.82
C VAL A 5 -0.19 6.26 -1.01
N ARG A 6 -0.88 7.09 -1.80
CA ARG A 6 -2.29 6.92 -2.15
C ARG A 6 -2.58 5.56 -2.82
N GLU A 7 -1.85 5.24 -3.89
CA GLU A 7 -2.02 3.97 -4.60
C GLU A 7 -1.78 2.76 -3.69
N CYS A 8 -0.75 2.85 -2.83
CA CYS A 8 -0.44 1.80 -1.87
C CYS A 8 -1.57 1.60 -0.84
N SER A 9 -2.14 2.68 -0.31
CA SER A 9 -3.25 2.63 0.64
C SER A 9 -4.50 2.02 0.02
N PHE A 10 -4.86 2.43 -1.21
CA PHE A 10 -6.01 1.85 -1.91
C PHE A 10 -5.78 0.39 -2.32
N ALA A 11 -4.55 0.00 -2.67
CA ALA A 11 -4.22 -1.39 -2.97
C ALA A 11 -4.39 -2.29 -1.73
N ILE A 12 -3.84 -1.88 -0.58
CA ILE A 12 -4.02 -2.60 0.69
C ILE A 12 -5.50 -2.74 1.02
N LEU A 13 -6.26 -1.64 0.93
CA LEU A 13 -7.69 -1.66 1.21
C LEU A 13 -8.45 -2.58 0.24
N ALA A 14 -8.14 -2.52 -1.06
CA ALA A 14 -8.77 -3.37 -2.07
C ALA A 14 -8.48 -4.86 -1.81
N ASP A 15 -7.24 -5.21 -1.46
CA ASP A 15 -6.89 -6.60 -1.17
C ASP A 15 -7.61 -7.11 0.08
N SER A 16 -7.71 -6.29 1.14
CA SER A 16 -8.47 -6.65 2.33
C SER A 16 -9.97 -6.80 2.05
N VAL A 17 -10.56 -5.97 1.18
CA VAL A 17 -11.94 -6.14 0.73
C VAL A 17 -12.09 -7.44 -0.08
N ALA A 18 -11.16 -7.72 -0.98
CA ALA A 18 -11.17 -8.93 -1.79
C ALA A 18 -11.10 -10.22 -0.96
N GLU A 19 -10.35 -10.21 0.14
CA GLU A 19 -10.25 -11.36 1.06
C GLU A 19 -11.56 -11.66 1.79
N VAL A 20 -12.31 -10.63 2.18
CA VAL A 20 -13.49 -10.78 3.03
C VAL A 20 -14.77 -10.94 2.21
N VAL A 21 -14.93 -10.17 1.14
CA VAL A 21 -16.18 -10.15 0.35
C VAL A 21 -15.98 -10.53 -1.12
N GLY A 22 -14.75 -10.84 -1.53
CA GLY A 22 -14.42 -11.28 -2.88
C GLY A 22 -14.15 -10.15 -3.87
N LYS A 23 -13.38 -10.47 -4.92
CA LYS A 23 -13.02 -9.54 -6.01
C LYS A 23 -14.20 -9.15 -6.91
N LYS A 24 -15.31 -9.90 -6.87
CA LYS A 24 -16.53 -9.57 -7.63
C LYS A 24 -17.43 -8.56 -6.91
N ASN A 25 -17.11 -8.21 -5.66
CA ASN A 25 -17.90 -7.26 -4.90
C ASN A 25 -17.77 -5.83 -5.47
N LEU A 26 -18.87 -5.09 -5.57
CA LEU A 26 -18.87 -3.72 -6.10
C LEU A 26 -17.96 -2.78 -5.29
N ALA A 27 -17.83 -2.99 -3.98
CA ALA A 27 -16.92 -2.19 -3.16
C ALA A 27 -15.45 -2.38 -3.58
N TYR A 28 -15.04 -3.60 -3.94
CA TYR A 28 -13.69 -3.86 -4.46
C TYR A 28 -13.44 -3.11 -5.76
N VAL A 29 -14.39 -3.18 -6.70
CA VAL A 29 -14.31 -2.50 -7.99
C VAL A 29 -14.24 -0.98 -7.81
N ALA A 30 -15.04 -0.44 -6.90
CA ALA A 30 -15.07 0.98 -6.61
C ALA A 30 -13.78 1.50 -5.99
N ILE A 31 -13.21 0.76 -5.05
CA ILE A 31 -11.91 1.09 -4.42
C ILE A 31 -10.78 1.03 -5.45
N LYS A 32 -10.77 0.04 -6.35
CA LYS A 32 -9.82 -0.04 -7.47
C LYS A 32 -9.94 1.17 -8.41
N GLN A 33 -11.16 1.56 -8.77
CA GLN A 33 -11.41 2.72 -9.62
C GLN A 33 -11.00 4.04 -8.93
N ALA A 34 -11.23 4.17 -7.63
CA ALA A 34 -10.79 5.31 -6.84
C ALA A 34 -9.25 5.39 -6.74
N ALA A 35 -8.55 4.25 -6.71
CA ALA A 35 -7.09 4.20 -6.74
C ALA A 35 -6.51 4.77 -8.05
N SER A 36 -7.12 4.41 -9.20
CA SER A 36 -6.62 4.75 -10.53
C SER A 36 -6.86 6.21 -10.95
N THR A 37 -7.67 6.97 -10.20
CA THR A 37 -8.03 8.34 -10.57
C THR A 37 -8.14 9.21 -9.33
N ASP A 38 -7.61 10.43 -9.40
CA ASP A 38 -7.81 11.43 -8.35
C ASP A 38 -9.13 12.17 -8.56
N ASN A 39 -10.24 11.42 -8.41
CA ASN A 39 -11.59 11.94 -8.60
C ASN A 39 -12.39 11.78 -7.29
N PRO A 40 -12.74 12.89 -6.60
CA PRO A 40 -13.51 12.86 -5.36
C PRO A 40 -14.87 12.14 -5.48
N ALA A 41 -15.51 12.15 -6.66
CA ALA A 41 -16.76 11.44 -6.87
C ALA A 41 -16.57 9.91 -6.78
N ARG A 42 -15.43 9.39 -7.24
CA ARG A 42 -15.11 7.96 -7.16
C ARG A 42 -14.77 7.54 -5.74
N GLU A 43 -14.09 8.40 -4.98
CA GLU A 43 -13.84 8.16 -3.55
C GLU A 43 -15.15 8.11 -2.75
N ARG A 44 -16.05 9.09 -2.98
CA ARG A 44 -17.38 9.08 -2.35
C ARG A 44 -18.19 7.83 -2.71
N TRP A 45 -18.14 7.42 -3.97
CA TRP A 45 -18.79 6.20 -4.43
C TRP A 45 -18.22 4.95 -3.74
N ALA A 46 -16.89 4.83 -3.65
CA ALA A 46 -16.23 3.75 -2.93
C ALA A 46 -16.59 3.74 -1.44
N SER A 47 -16.63 4.91 -0.78
CA SER A 47 -17.06 5.04 0.62
C SER A 47 -18.52 4.61 0.82
N ASN A 48 -19.42 4.99 -0.08
CA ASN A 48 -20.83 4.60 -0.02
C ASN A 48 -20.99 3.08 -0.15
N LEU A 49 -20.34 2.46 -1.13
CA LEU A 49 -20.38 1.01 -1.32
C LEU A 49 -19.71 0.25 -0.17
N PHE A 50 -18.60 0.76 0.35
CA PHE A 50 -17.98 0.20 1.54
C PHE A 50 -18.93 0.28 2.75
N GLY A 51 -19.69 1.37 2.89
CA GLY A 51 -20.70 1.55 3.94
C GLY A 51 -21.83 0.53 3.90
N GLN A 52 -22.15 -0.01 2.72
CA GLN A 52 -23.17 -1.06 2.52
C GLN A 52 -22.69 -2.45 2.96
N ILE A 53 -21.39 -2.65 3.17
CA ILE A 53 -20.85 -3.90 3.71
C ILE A 53 -21.28 -4.06 5.17
N SER A 54 -21.61 -5.29 5.58
CA SER A 54 -21.99 -5.60 6.96
C SER A 54 -20.95 -5.09 7.96
N LEU A 55 -21.39 -4.68 9.15
CA LEU A 55 -20.49 -4.16 10.18
C LEU A 55 -19.40 -5.16 10.57
N SER A 56 -19.72 -6.45 10.63
CA SER A 56 -18.75 -7.52 10.91
C SER A 56 -17.64 -7.55 9.86
N ASN A 57 -18.01 -7.62 8.58
CA ASN A 57 -17.05 -7.65 7.48
C ASN A 57 -16.21 -6.37 7.42
N ARG A 58 -16.81 -5.20 7.68
CA ARG A 58 -16.06 -3.93 7.75
C ARG A 58 -15.00 -3.91 8.85
N LYS A 59 -15.31 -4.46 10.03
CA LYS A 59 -14.34 -4.59 11.13
C LYS A 59 -13.18 -5.49 10.73
N GLN A 60 -13.49 -6.63 10.12
CA GLN A 60 -12.47 -7.57 9.64
C GLN A 60 -11.59 -6.95 8.53
N ILE A 61 -12.20 -6.29 7.54
CA ILE A 61 -11.47 -5.60 6.47
C ILE A 61 -10.52 -4.55 7.05
N ARG A 62 -10.99 -3.75 8.03
CA ARG A 62 -10.15 -2.75 8.69
C ARG A 62 -8.98 -3.39 9.42
N SER A 63 -9.20 -4.50 10.14
CA SER A 63 -8.11 -5.24 10.81
C SER A 63 -7.07 -5.72 9.79
N ASN A 64 -7.51 -6.43 8.75
CA ASN A 64 -6.61 -6.93 7.70
C ASN A 64 -5.83 -5.80 7.02
N ALA A 65 -6.49 -4.66 6.77
CA ALA A 65 -5.84 -3.51 6.13
C ALA A 65 -4.77 -2.89 7.02
N MET A 66 -5.01 -2.81 8.34
CA MET A 66 -4.02 -2.32 9.29
C MET A 66 -2.82 -3.27 9.38
N ASP A 67 -3.05 -4.57 9.48
CA ASP A 67 -1.98 -5.58 9.52
C ASP A 67 -1.09 -5.50 8.27
N LYS A 68 -1.70 -5.41 7.09
CA LYS A 68 -0.99 -5.23 5.82
C LYS A 68 -0.24 -3.90 5.75
N ALA A 69 -0.83 -2.81 6.25
CA ALA A 69 -0.15 -1.52 6.31
C ALA A 69 1.07 -1.56 7.26
N HIS A 70 0.99 -2.29 8.37
CA HIS A 70 2.13 -2.52 9.26
C HIS A 70 3.24 -3.31 8.57
N VAL A 71 2.90 -4.39 7.85
CA VAL A 71 3.86 -5.18 7.07
C VAL A 71 4.53 -4.33 5.99
N GLU A 72 3.76 -3.58 5.22
CA GLU A 72 4.27 -2.71 4.14
C GLU A 72 5.14 -1.58 4.70
N ARG A 73 4.76 -0.98 5.84
CA ARG A 73 5.58 0.02 6.55
C ARG A 73 6.92 -0.58 6.99
N ASN A 74 6.91 -1.79 7.54
CA ASN A 74 8.13 -2.47 7.97
C ASN A 74 9.05 -2.81 6.80
N LYS A 75 8.47 -3.24 5.66
CA LYS A 75 9.21 -3.48 4.42
C LYS A 75 9.92 -2.22 3.94
N ARG A 76 9.20 -1.09 3.84
CA ARG A 76 9.76 0.21 3.44
C ARG A 76 10.86 0.68 4.40
N ARG A 77 10.66 0.50 5.71
CA ARG A 77 11.67 0.85 6.73
C ARG A 77 12.95 0.02 6.57
N SER A 78 12.81 -1.27 6.22
CA SER A 78 13.95 -2.15 5.95
C SER A 78 14.69 -1.72 4.69
N GLU A 79 13.97 -1.40 3.61
CA GLU A 79 14.56 -0.88 2.36
C GLU A 79 15.29 0.44 2.58
N ASP A 80 14.69 1.39 3.31
CA ASP A 80 15.34 2.66 3.65
C ASP A 80 16.59 2.46 4.51
N LYS A 81 16.60 1.48 5.42
CA LYS A 81 17.80 1.11 6.18
C LYS A 81 18.90 0.57 5.27
N ARG A 82 18.58 -0.34 4.34
CA ARG A 82 19.56 -0.89 3.38
C ARG A 82 20.15 0.19 2.46
N VAL A 83 19.33 1.14 2.00
CA VAL A 83 19.82 2.27 1.19
C VAL A 83 20.75 3.18 2.01
N LYS A 84 20.44 3.42 3.28
CA LYS A 84 21.34 4.16 4.18
C LYS A 84 22.65 3.42 4.44
N GLU A 85 22.59 2.10 4.62
CA GLU A 85 23.77 1.25 4.79
C GLU A 85 24.66 1.26 3.54
N ILE A 86 24.09 1.15 2.34
CA ILE A 86 24.84 1.28 1.07
C ILE A 86 25.45 2.68 0.90
N LYS A 87 24.78 3.73 1.37
CA LYS A 87 25.37 5.09 1.39
C LYS A 87 26.43 5.28 2.47
N GLY A 88 26.37 4.48 3.55
CA GLY A 88 27.35 4.46 4.63
C GLY A 88 28.54 3.52 4.36
N VAL A 89 28.39 2.57 3.43
CA VAL A 89 29.51 1.89 2.77
C VAL A 89 30.13 2.91 1.83
N ASP A 90 31.07 3.65 2.40
CA ASP A 90 31.84 4.69 1.78
C ASP A 90 32.46 4.20 0.46
N TRP A 91 32.12 4.85 -0.65
CA TRP A 91 32.70 4.60 -1.96
C TRP A 91 34.22 4.90 -1.97
N GLY A 92 34.77 5.53 -0.92
CA GLY A 92 36.20 5.73 -0.72
C GLY A 92 37.02 4.44 -0.83
N ASN A 93 36.48 3.28 -0.43
CA ASN A 93 37.19 1.99 -0.57
C ASN A 93 37.10 1.37 -1.98
N LEU A 94 36.12 1.77 -2.80
CA LEU A 94 35.94 1.22 -4.16
C LEU A 94 36.83 1.90 -5.21
N PHE A 95 37.31 3.13 -4.94
CA PHE A 95 38.22 3.86 -5.83
C PHE A 95 39.69 3.87 -5.36
N ALA A 96 39.98 3.43 -4.13
CA ALA A 96 41.35 3.36 -3.59
C ALA A 96 42.24 2.26 -4.22
N HIS A 97 41.70 1.41 -5.11
CA HIS A 97 42.45 0.32 -5.78
C HIS A 97 42.58 0.51 -7.30
N SER A 98 42.30 1.70 -7.85
CA SER A 98 42.42 1.97 -9.29
C SER A 98 43.39 3.10 -9.65
N GLY A 99 44.35 3.44 -8.79
CA GLY A 99 45.43 4.36 -9.14
C GLY A 99 46.63 4.23 -8.20
N GLY A 100 47.74 3.71 -8.73
CA GLY A 100 49.03 3.59 -8.06
C GLY A 100 49.77 2.33 -8.46
#